data_AF-A0A1V8ZXZ5-F1
#
_entry.id   AF-A0A1V8ZXZ5-F1
#
_cell.length_a   1.000
_cell.length_b   1.000
_cell.length_c   1.000
_cell.angle_alpha   90.00
_cell.angle_beta   90.00
_cell.angle_gamma   90.00
#
_symmetry.space_group_name_H-M   'P 1'
#
loop_
_entity.id
_entity.type
_entity.pdbx_description
1 polymer ?
#
loop_
_entity_poly.entity_id
_entity_poly.type
_entity_poly.pdbx_seq_one_letter_code
_entity_poly.pdbx_strand_id
1 'polypeptide(L)'
;MVNRDDHAETAAKLDRFADVPDDVLCAVVTRDGLCFWVFDRESMPELTGEDDPDRELAAALCAGCPVTDECLELDLRTAGEQTGVWGGLDETDRREVYRVWKWRHINRGVWGGERP
;
A
#
# COMPACT_ATOMS: atom_id res chain seq x y z
N MET A 1 -14.96 1.15 -10.33
CA MET A 1 -14.17 0.58 -11.45
C MET A 1 -12.85 1.33 -11.48
N VAL A 2 -11.83 0.84 -10.76
CA VAL A 2 -10.46 1.38 -10.85
C VAL A 2 -9.87 0.73 -12.11
N ASN A 3 -9.50 1.56 -13.07
CA ASN A 3 -9.03 1.18 -14.39
C ASN A 3 -7.54 0.77 -14.28
N ARG A 4 -6.99 0.04 -15.25
CA ARG A 4 -5.55 -0.32 -15.25
C ARG A 4 -4.65 0.94 -15.18
N ASP A 5 -5.14 2.07 -15.68
CA ASP A 5 -4.53 3.40 -15.56
C ASP A 5 -4.37 3.87 -14.11
N ASP A 6 -5.34 3.59 -13.24
CA ASP A 6 -5.30 4.00 -11.85
C ASP A 6 -4.21 3.25 -11.06
N HIS A 7 -3.94 1.97 -11.37
CA HIS A 7 -2.87 1.22 -10.68
C HIS A 7 -1.48 1.80 -11.01
N ALA A 8 -1.29 2.24 -12.26
CA ALA A 8 -0.06 2.90 -12.67
C ALA A 8 0.09 4.29 -12.03
N GLU A 9 -1.01 5.03 -11.88
CA GLU A 9 -1.02 6.31 -11.17
C GLU A 9 -0.70 6.12 -9.68
N THR A 10 -1.29 5.11 -9.03
CA THR A 10 -0.98 4.75 -7.64
C THR A 10 0.50 4.43 -7.49
N ALA A 11 1.07 3.56 -8.32
CA ALA A 11 2.50 3.27 -8.28
C ALA A 11 3.37 4.52 -8.51
N ALA A 12 2.96 5.43 -9.40
CA ALA A 12 3.68 6.68 -9.65
C ALA A 12 3.63 7.66 -8.46
N LYS A 13 2.49 7.70 -7.74
CA LYS A 13 2.35 8.50 -6.51
C LYS A 13 3.33 8.06 -5.43
N LEU A 14 3.64 6.76 -5.36
CA LEU A 14 4.56 6.20 -4.38
C LEU A 14 6.03 6.53 -4.66
N ASP A 15 6.39 6.93 -5.89
CA ASP A 15 7.76 7.33 -6.25
C ASP A 15 8.30 8.47 -5.35
N ARG A 16 7.42 9.24 -4.69
CA ARG A 16 7.77 10.30 -3.71
C ARG A 16 8.43 9.75 -2.43
N PHE A 17 8.15 8.50 -2.09
CA PHE A 17 8.66 7.86 -0.87
C PHE A 17 9.91 7.02 -1.12
N ALA A 18 10.36 6.90 -2.37
CA ALA A 18 11.45 6.02 -2.77
C ALA A 18 12.75 6.20 -1.95
N ASP A 19 13.05 7.42 -1.52
CA ASP A 19 14.25 7.76 -0.75
C ASP A 19 14.01 7.83 0.77
N VAL A 20 12.77 7.59 1.22
CA VAL A 20 12.40 7.55 2.64
C VAL A 20 12.82 6.19 3.22
N PRO A 21 13.53 6.13 4.36
CA PRO A 21 13.87 4.87 5.02
C PRO A 21 12.65 4.08 5.51
N ASP A 22 12.76 2.75 5.49
CA ASP A 22 11.69 1.84 5.90
C ASP A 22 11.27 2.04 7.38
N ASP A 23 12.23 2.37 8.26
CA ASP A 23 11.95 2.65 9.67
C ASP A 23 11.11 3.92 9.86
N VAL A 24 11.31 4.93 9.02
CA VAL A 24 10.54 6.18 9.04
C VAL A 24 9.12 5.93 8.56
N LEU A 25 8.95 5.18 7.46
CA LEU A 25 7.63 4.76 6.99
C LEU A 25 6.90 3.94 8.06
N CYS A 26 7.58 2.97 8.67
CA CYS A 26 7.03 2.15 9.75
C CYS A 26 6.59 2.98 10.96
N ALA A 27 7.40 3.97 11.36
CA ALA A 27 7.07 4.87 12.46
C ALA A 27 5.83 5.73 12.15
N VAL A 28 5.74 6.30 10.95
CA VAL A 28 4.59 7.13 10.53
C VAL A 28 3.32 6.30 10.44
N VAL A 29 3.36 5.14 9.77
CA VAL A 29 2.22 4.24 9.60
C VAL A 29 1.69 3.76 10.95
N THR A 30 2.59 3.37 11.86
CA THR A 30 2.20 2.91 13.20
C THR A 30 1.62 4.05 14.05
N ARG A 31 2.17 5.26 13.93
CA ARG A 31 1.72 6.42 14.74
C ARG A 31 0.39 7.00 14.26
N ASP A 32 0.18 7.11 12.95
CA ASP A 32 -0.91 7.88 12.38
C ASP A 32 -1.95 7.01 11.63
N GLY A 33 -1.69 5.71 11.48
CA GLY A 33 -2.59 4.76 10.82
C GLY A 33 -3.87 4.53 11.63
N LEU A 34 -5.02 4.93 11.09
CA LEU A 34 -6.31 4.80 11.80
C LEU A 34 -6.64 3.35 12.17
N CYS A 35 -6.16 2.38 11.40
CA CYS A 35 -6.31 0.95 11.71
C CYS A 35 -5.67 0.53 13.05
N PHE A 36 -4.70 1.29 13.57
CA PHE A 36 -4.06 1.03 14.87
C PHE A 36 -4.79 1.69 16.05
N TRP A 37 -5.60 2.72 15.80
CA TRP A 37 -6.10 3.61 16.87
C TRP A 37 -7.63 3.76 16.91
N VAL A 38 -8.32 3.59 15.78
CA VAL A 38 -9.75 3.89 15.64
C VAL A 38 -10.64 2.69 15.90
N PHE A 39 -10.14 1.47 15.73
CA PHE A 39 -10.91 0.28 16.04
C PHE A 39 -10.64 -0.15 17.48
N ASP A 40 -11.70 -0.21 18.29
CA ASP A 40 -11.68 -1.00 19.51
C ASP A 40 -11.37 -2.45 19.12
N ARG A 41 -10.36 -3.06 19.75
CA ARG A 41 -9.84 -4.39 19.37
C ARG A 41 -10.93 -5.47 19.45
N GLU A 42 -11.98 -5.27 20.24
CA GLU A 42 -13.14 -6.17 20.33
C GLU A 42 -14.14 -6.01 19.18
N SER A 43 -14.09 -4.88 18.45
CA SER A 43 -14.96 -4.59 17.30
C SER A 43 -14.30 -4.86 15.95
N MET A 44 -13.00 -5.16 15.94
CA MET A 44 -12.31 -5.63 14.74
C MET A 44 -12.76 -7.07 14.47
N PRO A 45 -13.24 -7.41 13.25
CA PRO A 45 -13.40 -8.82 12.89
C PRO A 45 -12.05 -9.53 13.06
N GLU A 46 -12.07 -10.81 13.46
CA GLU A 46 -10.85 -11.61 13.44
C GLU A 46 -10.29 -11.58 12.01
N LEU A 47 -9.20 -10.85 11.83
CA LEU A 47 -8.44 -10.83 10.59
C LEU A 47 -7.64 -12.14 10.52
N THR A 48 -8.37 -13.24 10.32
CA THR A 48 -7.82 -14.59 10.18
C THR A 48 -6.95 -14.72 8.92
N GLY A 49 -7.08 -13.76 7.99
CA GLY A 49 -6.46 -13.82 6.67
C GLY A 49 -7.10 -14.90 5.77
N GLU A 50 -8.22 -15.49 6.21
CA GLU A 50 -8.94 -16.54 5.48
C GLU A 50 -9.96 -15.96 4.50
N ASP A 51 -10.48 -14.76 4.78
CA ASP A 51 -11.35 -14.00 3.88
C ASP A 51 -10.54 -12.86 3.22
N ASP A 52 -10.45 -12.91 1.89
CA ASP A 52 -9.93 -11.78 1.10
C ASP A 52 -10.96 -10.66 1.19
N PRO A 53 -10.63 -9.52 1.83
CA PRO A 53 -11.57 -8.43 2.00
C PRO A 53 -11.91 -7.87 0.63
N ASP A 54 -13.18 -8.00 0.24
CA ASP A 54 -13.67 -7.43 -1.01
C ASP A 54 -13.29 -5.94 -1.10
N ARG A 55 -13.01 -5.48 -2.31
CA ARG A 55 -12.54 -4.12 -2.61
C ARG A 55 -13.27 -2.99 -1.87
N GLU A 56 -14.58 -3.10 -1.72
CA GLU A 56 -15.39 -2.09 -1.04
C GLU A 56 -15.06 -2.01 0.47
N LEU A 57 -14.83 -3.16 1.10
CA LEU A 57 -14.41 -3.26 2.49
C LEU A 57 -13.00 -2.70 2.68
N ALA A 58 -12.06 -3.06 1.80
CA ALA A 58 -10.70 -2.52 1.83
C ALA A 58 -10.70 -0.98 1.70
N ALA A 59 -11.45 -0.45 0.75
CA ALA A 59 -11.61 0.99 0.55
C ALA A 59 -12.26 1.67 1.76
N ALA A 60 -13.29 1.06 2.36
CA ALA A 60 -13.98 1.60 3.53
C ALA A 60 -13.08 1.63 4.78
N LEU A 61 -12.26 0.61 5.00
CA LEU A 61 -11.34 0.54 6.14
C LEU A 61 -10.23 1.61 6.06
N CYS A 62 -9.76 1.92 4.85
CA CYS A 62 -8.73 2.94 4.65
C CYS A 62 -9.30 4.34 4.37
N ALA A 63 -10.62 4.48 4.22
CA ALA A 63 -11.26 5.76 3.95
C ALA A 63 -10.96 6.77 5.07
N GLY A 64 -10.34 7.90 4.70
CA GLY A 64 -9.99 8.95 5.65
C GLY A 64 -8.70 8.71 6.45
N CYS A 65 -7.98 7.61 6.21
CA CYS A 65 -6.66 7.40 6.81
C CYS A 65 -5.66 8.42 6.22
N PRO A 66 -4.91 9.16 7.05
CA PRO A 66 -3.99 10.18 6.57
C PRO A 66 -2.72 9.60 5.94
N VAL A 67 -2.44 8.32 6.18
CA VAL A 67 -1.17 7.65 5.81
C VAL A 67 -1.37 6.48 4.83
N THR A 68 -2.41 6.56 3.99
CA THR A 68 -2.77 5.48 3.05
C THR A 68 -1.64 5.19 2.05
N ASP A 69 -0.98 6.22 1.53
CA ASP A 69 0.09 6.05 0.53
C ASP A 69 1.37 5.51 1.20
N GLU A 70 1.73 6.01 2.38
CA GLU A 70 2.87 5.56 3.18
C GLU A 70 2.73 4.10 3.60
N CYS A 71 1.51 3.72 3.99
CA CYS A 71 1.14 2.35 4.35
C CYS A 71 1.32 1.41 3.16
N LEU A 72 0.85 1.81 1.98
CA LEU A 72 1.01 1.03 0.76
C LEU A 72 2.50 0.90 0.39
N GLU A 73 3.28 1.97 0.42
CA GLU A 73 4.73 1.90 0.14
C GLU A 73 5.45 0.94 1.08
N LEU A 74 5.17 1.02 2.39
CA LEU A 74 5.80 0.15 3.38
C LEU A 74 5.46 -1.33 3.14
N ASP A 75 4.20 -1.62 2.81
CA ASP A 75 3.72 -2.97 2.51
C ASP A 75 4.39 -3.54 1.25
N LEU A 76 4.47 -2.76 0.17
CA LEU A 76 5.13 -3.18 -1.07
C LEU A 76 6.63 -3.47 -0.88
N ARG A 77 7.29 -2.82 0.11
CA ARG A 77 8.70 -3.07 0.46
C ARG A 77 8.91 -4.28 1.35
N THR A 78 8.06 -4.44 2.36
CA THR A 78 8.31 -5.40 3.47
C THR A 78 7.55 -6.70 3.31
N ALA A 79 6.29 -6.65 2.88
CA ALA A 79 5.41 -7.81 2.78
C ALA A 79 5.43 -8.42 1.38
N GLY A 80 5.57 -7.62 0.32
CA GLY A 80 5.53 -8.13 -1.05
C GLY A 80 4.16 -8.76 -1.37
N GLU A 81 4.07 -10.08 -1.58
CA GLU A 81 2.82 -10.77 -1.95
C GLU A 81 1.94 -11.25 -0.77
N GLN A 82 2.22 -10.84 0.48
CA GLN A 82 1.42 -11.26 1.65
C GLN A 82 -0.04 -10.75 1.63
N THR A 83 -0.96 -11.43 2.31
CA THR A 83 -2.40 -11.15 2.29
C THR A 83 -2.80 -10.03 3.27
N GLY A 84 -3.86 -9.25 2.96
CA GLY A 84 -4.43 -8.23 3.85
C GLY A 84 -4.84 -6.91 3.17
N VAL A 85 -5.52 -6.02 3.93
CA VAL A 85 -5.89 -4.65 3.47
C VAL A 85 -4.73 -3.70 3.71
N TRP A 86 -4.18 -3.16 2.63
CA TRP A 86 -3.11 -2.16 2.68
C TRP A 86 -3.40 -1.05 1.67
N GLY A 87 -3.39 0.21 2.10
CA GLY A 87 -3.62 1.35 1.21
C GLY A 87 -5.01 1.42 0.56
N GLY A 88 -6.00 0.71 1.09
CA GLY A 88 -7.36 0.68 0.55
C GLY A 88 -7.54 -0.20 -0.69
N LEU A 89 -6.58 -1.06 -0.98
CA LEU A 89 -6.62 -2.01 -2.10
C LEU A 89 -6.93 -3.42 -1.59
N ASP A 90 -7.72 -4.18 -2.37
CA ASP A 90 -7.83 -5.62 -2.20
C ASP A 90 -6.58 -6.33 -2.76
N GLU A 91 -6.46 -7.63 -2.52
CA GLU A 91 -5.27 -8.38 -2.92
C GLU A 91 -5.01 -8.36 -4.43
N THR A 92 -6.07 -8.36 -5.26
CA THR A 92 -5.92 -8.35 -6.71
C THR A 92 -5.39 -7.00 -7.21
N ASP A 93 -6.00 -5.91 -6.77
CA ASP A 93 -5.55 -4.56 -7.13
C ASP A 93 -4.13 -4.29 -6.62
N ARG A 94 -3.82 -4.74 -5.38
CA ARG A 94 -2.49 -4.61 -4.77
C ARG A 94 -1.42 -5.35 -5.57
N ARG A 95 -1.69 -6.57 -6.05
CA ARG A 95 -0.76 -7.34 -6.90
C ARG A 95 -0.44 -6.63 -8.21
N GLU A 96 -1.43 -6.02 -8.85
CA GLU A 96 -1.19 -5.25 -10.09
C GLU A 96 -0.36 -3.99 -9.82
N VAL A 97 -0.61 -3.28 -8.73
CA VAL A 97 0.22 -2.14 -8.30
C VAL A 97 1.65 -2.60 -7.98
N TYR A 98 1.82 -3.71 -7.26
CA TYR A 98 3.13 -4.26 -6.91
C TYR A 98 3.97 -4.56 -8.16
N ARG A 99 3.37 -5.10 -9.23
CA ARG A 99 4.08 -5.36 -10.49
C ARG A 99 4.64 -4.08 -11.12
N VAL A 100 3.84 -3.02 -11.17
CA VAL A 100 4.26 -1.71 -11.72
C VAL A 100 5.29 -1.06 -10.80
N TRP A 101 5.04 -1.04 -9.50
CA TRP A 101 5.93 -0.49 -8.48
C TRP A 101 7.30 -1.17 -8.50
N LYS A 102 7.32 -2.51 -8.55
CA LYS A 102 8.54 -3.32 -8.59
C LYS A 102 9.38 -2.96 -9.81
N TRP A 103 8.74 -2.81 -10.98
CA TRP A 103 9.45 -2.40 -12.18
C TRP A 103 10.07 -1.00 -12.02
N ARG A 104 9.38 -0.05 -11.37
CA ARG A 104 9.89 1.31 -11.13
C ARG A 104 11.01 1.35 -10.10
N HIS A 105 10.87 0.64 -8.97
CA HIS A 105 11.79 0.74 -7.83
C HIS A 105 12.99 -0.22 -7.94
N ILE A 106 12.83 -1.42 -8.50
CA ILE A 106 13.95 -2.36 -8.71
C ILE A 106 14.80 -1.93 -9.91
N ASN A 107 14.20 -1.38 -10.97
CA ASN A 107 14.97 -0.91 -12.13
C ASN A 107 15.52 0.53 -11.99
N ARG A 108 15.37 1.19 -10.82
CA ARG A 108 15.97 2.51 -10.57
C ARG A 108 17.50 2.52 -10.78
N GLY A 109 18.17 1.40 -10.52
CA GLY A 109 19.61 1.23 -10.80
C GLY A 109 19.95 0.89 -12.26
N VAL A 110 18.97 0.50 -13.08
CA VAL A 110 19.17 0.07 -14.48
C VAL A 110 18.91 1.22 -15.47
N TRP A 111 18.10 2.21 -15.09
CA TRP A 111 17.74 3.38 -15.92
C TRP A 111 18.17 4.72 -15.28
N GLY A 112 19.16 4.70 -14.39
CA GLY A 112 19.81 5.89 -13.83
C GLY A 112 20.71 6.65 -14.83
N GLY A 113 20.56 6.40 -16.13
CA GLY A 113 21.20 7.16 -17.21
C GLY A 113 20.12 7.73 -18.12
N GLU A 114 19.98 9.06 -18.07
CA GLU A 114 19.21 9.93 -18.97
C GLU A 114 17.68 9.71 -19.07
N ARG A 115 16.94 10.67 -18.52
CA ARG A 115 15.60 11.05 -19.00
C ARG A 115 15.77 12.29 -19.90
N PRO A 116 15.23 12.33 -21.12
CA PRO A 116 15.16 13.55 -21.93
C PRO A 116 14.20 14.60 -21.32
#